data_AF-A0A1X4I7L9-F1
#
_entry.id   AF-A0A1X4I7L9-F1
#
_cell.length_a   1.000
_cell.length_b   1.000
_cell.length_c   1.000
_cell.angle_alpha   90.00
_cell.angle_beta   90.00
_cell.angle_gamma   90.00
#
_symmetry.space_group_name_H-M   'P 1'
#
loop_
_entity.id
_entity.type
_entity.pdbx_description
1 polymer ?
#
loop_
_entity_poly.entity_id
_entity_poly.type
_entity_poly.pdbx_seq_one_letter_code
_entity_poly.pdbx_strand_id
1 'polypeptide(L)' 'AAHAAGMRCIAVPYVAAQADAPEFATAGLLLRGGQAEFTARAAHAWLTDSARRP' A
#
# COMPACT_ATOMS: atom_id res chain seq x y z
N ALA A 1 -0.54 -12.62 -2.17
CA ALA A 1 -0.25 -13.25 -0.86
C ALA A 1 -1.02 -12.59 0.28
N ALA A 2 -0.70 -11.35 0.67
CA ALA A 2 -1.37 -10.68 1.81
C ALA A 2 -2.89 -10.55 1.63
N HIS A 3 -3.35 -10.07 0.46
CA HIS A 3 -4.78 -9.99 0.15
C HIS A 3 -5.48 -11.36 0.22
N ALA A 4 -4.85 -12.39 -0.35
CA ALA A 4 -5.37 -13.77 -0.30
C ALA A 4 -5.44 -14.33 1.14
N ALA A 5 -4.61 -13.82 2.05
CA ALA A 5 -4.63 -14.14 3.47
C ALA A 5 -5.62 -13.27 4.28
N GLY A 6 -6.44 -12.45 3.62
CA GLY A 6 -7.36 -11.51 4.27
C GLY A 6 -6.66 -10.35 4.98
N MET A 7 -5.35 -10.19 4.77
CA MET A 7 -4.59 -9.09 5.33
C MET A 7 -4.69 -7.86 4.43
N ARG A 8 -4.89 -6.71 5.04
CA ARG A 8 -4.70 -5.43 4.37
C ARG A 8 -3.20 -5.20 4.13
N CYS A 9 -2.84 -4.80 2.91
CA CYS A 9 -1.45 -4.54 2.55
C CYS A 9 -1.24 -3.15 1.95
N ILE A 10 -0.01 -2.67 2.07
CA ILE A 10 0.51 -1.49 1.39
C ILE A 10 1.45 -1.98 0.28
N ALA A 11 1.23 -1.51 -0.95
CA ALA A 11 2.09 -1.77 -2.09
C ALA A 11 3.00 -0.56 -2.36
N VAL A 12 4.29 -0.85 -2.48
CA VAL A 12 5.33 0.13 -2.83
C VAL A 12 6.13 -0.43 -4.01
N PRO A 13 5.76 -0.08 -5.25
CA PRO A 13 6.48 -0.49 -6.44
C PRO A 13 7.95 -0.09 -6.34
N TYR A 14 8.84 -1.02 -6.68
CA TYR A 14 10.26 -0.69 -6.80
C TYR A 14 10.49 0.23 -8.02
N VAL A 15 9.81 -0.07 -9.13
CA VAL A 15 9.75 0.79 -10.32
C VAL A 15 8.38 1.47 -10.37
N ALA A 16 8.35 2.80 -10.24
CA ALA A 16 7.10 3.57 -10.22
C ALA A 16 6.23 3.35 -11.48
N ALA A 17 6.86 3.15 -12.65
CA ALA A 17 6.15 2.87 -13.90
C ALA A 17 5.34 1.56 -13.86
N GLN A 18 5.62 0.66 -12.92
CA GLN A 18 4.87 -0.58 -12.72
C GLN A 18 3.68 -0.41 -11.77
N ALA A 19 3.38 0.79 -11.27
CA ALA A 19 2.32 0.99 -10.29
C ALA A 19 0.93 0.51 -10.77
N ASP A 20 0.67 0.51 -12.08
CA ASP A 20 -0.59 0.02 -12.66
C ASP A 20 -0.56 -1.49 -13.00
N ALA A 21 0.50 -2.21 -12.62
CA ALA A 21 0.56 -3.65 -12.78
C ALA A 21 -0.58 -4.32 -11.98
N PRO A 22 -1.19 -5.39 -12.53
CA PRO A 22 -2.33 -6.04 -11.90
C PRO A 22 -2.01 -6.62 -10.51
N GLU A 23 -0.73 -6.91 -10.22
CA GLU A 23 -0.30 -7.38 -8.89
C GLU A 23 -0.63 -6.38 -7.76
N PHE A 24 -0.71 -5.08 -8.07
CA PHE A 24 -0.99 -4.03 -7.08
C PHE A 24 -2.47 -3.66 -6.95
N ALA A 25 -3.33 -4.15 -7.86
CA ALA A 25 -4.75 -3.78 -7.92
C ALA A 25 -5.54 -4.10 -6.65
N THR A 26 -5.05 -5.03 -5.83
CA THR A 26 -5.71 -5.49 -4.59
C THR A 26 -5.15 -4.83 -3.32
N ALA A 27 -4.17 -3.94 -3.46
CA ALA A 27 -3.56 -3.28 -2.31
C ALA A 27 -4.52 -2.26 -1.67
N GLY A 28 -4.57 -2.26 -0.34
CA GLY A 28 -5.40 -1.29 0.41
C GLY A 28 -4.80 0.13 0.40
N LEU A 29 -3.51 0.24 0.10
CA LEU A 29 -2.81 1.48 -0.22
C LEU A 29 -1.74 1.18 -1.27
N LEU A 30 -1.66 2.01 -2.32
CA LEU A 30 -0.64 1.94 -3.35
C LEU A 30 0.10 3.28 -3.42
N LEU A 31 1.41 3.26 -3.23
CA LEU A 31 2.29 4.42 -3.42
C LEU A 31 2.82 4.42 -4.84
N ARG A 32 2.21 5.20 -5.75
CA ARG A 32 2.50 5.12 -7.19
C ARG A 32 3.91 5.60 -7.54
N GLY A 33 4.46 6.55 -6.77
CA GLY A 33 5.85 7.00 -6.85
C GLY A 33 6.87 6.01 -6.28
N GLY A 34 6.41 4.86 -5.77
CA GLY A 34 7.28 3.80 -5.28
C GLY A 34 8.03 4.18 -4.02
N GLN A 35 9.27 3.72 -3.91
CA GLN A 35 10.10 3.89 -2.71
C GLN A 35 10.35 5.37 -2.36
N ALA A 36 10.40 6.26 -3.33
CA ALA A 36 10.62 7.70 -3.10
C ALA A 36 9.42 8.38 -2.42
N GLU A 37 8.21 7.85 -2.61
CA GLU A 37 6.98 8.34 -1.97
C GLU A 37 6.78 7.70 -0.58
N PHE A 38 7.45 6.57 -0.31
CA PHE A 38 7.29 5.87 0.95
C PHE A 38 7.92 6.63 2.12
N THR A 39 7.11 6.84 3.15
CA THR A 39 7.58 7.27 4.46
C THR A 39 6.94 6.42 5.55
N ALA A 40 7.71 6.14 6.61
CA ALA A 40 7.19 5.43 7.79
C ALA A 40 5.98 6.15 8.40
N ARG A 41 5.96 7.49 8.33
CA ARG A 41 4.85 8.32 8.81
C ARG A 41 3.57 8.10 8.01
N ALA A 42 3.64 8.09 6.68
CA ALA A 42 2.48 7.84 5.83
C ALA A 42 1.89 6.44 6.06
N ALA A 43 2.77 5.43 6.15
CA ALA A 43 2.36 4.06 6.47
C ALA A 43 1.68 3.98 7.86
N HIS A 44 2.27 4.60 8.88
CA HIS A 44 1.70 4.64 10.22
C HIS A 44 0.35 5.37 10.28
N ALA A 45 0.23 6.51 9.59
CA ALA A 45 -1.03 7.24 9.50
C ALA A 45 -2.14 6.38 8.87
N TRP A 46 -1.86 5.67 7.79
CA TRP A 46 -2.83 4.77 7.16
C TRP A 46 -3.26 3.61 8.07
N LEU A 47 -2.30 3.00 8.80
CA LEU A 47 -2.59 1.93 9.76
C LEU A 47 -3.51 2.41 10.88
N THR A 48 -3.24 3.61 11.42
CA THR A 48 -3.99 4.16 12.56
C THR A 48 -5.34 4.79 12.18
N ASP A 49 -5.48 5.38 11.00
CA ASP A 49 -6.78 5.85 10.47
C ASP A 49 -7.75 4.68 10.30
N SER A 50 -7.22 3.57 9.84
CA SER A 50 -7.99 2.37 9.57
C SER A 50 -8.48 1.64 10.81
N ALA A 51 -7.72 1.69 11.90
CA ALA A 51 -8.16 1.19 13.20
C ALA A 51 -9.24 2.08 13.84
N ARG A 52 -9.43 3.30 13.33
CA ARG A 52 -10.38 4.28 13.84
C ARG A 52 -11.73 4.25 13.11
N ARG A 53 -11.84 3.55 11.98
CA ARG A 53 -13.14 3.34 11.30
C ARG A 53 -13.94 2.29 12.10
N PRO A 54 -15.16 2.61 12.57
CA PRO A 54 -16.02 1.70 13.33
C PRO A 54 -16.51 0.52 12.50
#